data_AF-A0A3N1VAI0-F1
#
_entry.id   AF-A0A3N1VAI0-F1
#
_cell.length_a   1.000
_cell.length_b   1.000
_cell.length_c   1.000
_cell.angle_alpha   90.00
_cell.angle_beta   90.00
_cell.angle_gamma   90.00
#
_symmetry.space_group_name_H-M   'P 1'
#
loop_
_entity.id
_entity.type
_entity.pdbx_description
1 polymer ?
#
loop_
_entity_poly.entity_id
_entity_poly.type
_entity_poly.pdbx_seq_one_letter_code
_entity_poly.pdbx_strand_id
1 'polypeptide(L)'
;MKTVRNTTRALALAVVSLLAAAAVPAGQVSAATGRAAQCRSIGSSFTDKMIPGQCISNGANRLEMQYDGNLVLYSGSRACWASGTDGTDGVYAEFSGDWRPDSPYLSLESQFGQLRKYRGKYTGLHKTGNVSINGKGEVWIAYGKLAGC
;
A
#
# COMPACT_ATOMS: atom_id res chain seq x y z
N MET A 1 64.58 19.22 70.71
CA MET A 1 64.20 17.81 70.48
C MET A 1 63.71 17.67 69.04
N LYS A 2 64.00 16.53 68.41
CA LYS A 2 64.07 16.25 66.97
C LYS A 2 62.71 16.26 66.21
N THR A 3 62.74 16.78 64.96
CA THR A 3 61.97 16.40 63.74
C THR A 3 60.43 16.58 63.81
N VAL A 4 59.67 17.06 62.81
CA VAL A 4 59.53 16.68 61.38
C VAL A 4 58.85 17.83 60.61
N ARG A 5 59.30 18.12 59.37
CA ARG A 5 58.53 18.86 58.35
C ARG A 5 57.84 17.84 57.44
N ASN A 6 56.57 18.06 57.08
CA ASN A 6 56.13 17.96 55.69
C ASN A 6 54.70 18.52 55.48
N THR A 7 54.60 19.17 54.33
CA THR A 7 53.55 20.03 53.76
C THR A 7 52.42 19.28 53.04
N THR A 8 51.18 19.80 53.10
CA THR A 8 50.13 19.63 52.06
C THR A 8 49.00 20.67 52.29
N ARG A 9 48.91 21.74 51.49
CA ARG A 9 48.10 21.96 50.26
C ARG A 9 46.61 22.30 50.48
N ALA A 10 46.36 23.62 50.45
CA ALA A 10 45.26 24.43 49.88
C ALA A 10 43.86 23.82 49.62
N LEU A 11 42.83 24.60 49.97
CA LEU A 11 41.59 24.70 49.18
C LEU A 11 41.12 26.15 49.07
N ALA A 12 41.08 26.64 47.82
CA ALA A 12 40.48 27.91 47.43
C ALA A 12 38.99 27.68 47.13
N LEU A 13 38.11 28.54 47.63
CA LEU A 13 36.70 28.60 47.22
C LEU A 13 36.61 29.32 45.88
N ALA A 14 36.21 28.59 44.82
CA ALA A 14 35.85 29.16 43.54
C ALA A 14 34.33 29.42 43.50
N VAL A 15 33.95 30.67 43.23
CA VAL A 15 32.57 31.06 42.93
C VAL A 15 32.30 30.68 41.48
N VAL A 16 31.38 29.75 41.25
CA VAL A 16 30.97 29.31 39.90
C VAL A 16 29.78 30.16 39.46
N SER A 17 29.98 30.95 38.40
CA SER A 17 28.92 31.69 37.72
C SER A 17 28.06 30.72 36.88
N LEU A 18 26.74 30.73 37.09
CA LEU A 18 25.78 29.97 36.28
C LEU A 18 25.56 30.68 34.94
N LEU A 19 26.01 30.08 33.82
CA LEU A 19 25.47 30.39 32.50
C LEU A 19 24.19 29.57 32.29
N ALA A 20 23.05 30.24 32.13
CA ALA A 20 21.83 29.61 31.64
C ALA A 20 21.91 29.47 30.11
N ALA A 21 22.11 28.25 29.61
CA ALA A 21 21.95 27.95 28.19
C ALA A 21 20.46 27.72 27.89
N ALA A 22 19.83 28.62 27.14
CA ALA A 22 18.50 28.41 26.59
C ALA A 22 18.57 27.32 25.50
N ALA A 23 18.07 26.13 25.81
CA ALA A 23 17.89 25.08 24.83
C ALA A 23 16.75 25.47 23.88
N VAL A 24 17.07 25.77 22.62
CA VAL A 24 16.06 25.84 21.56
C VAL A 24 15.59 24.41 21.30
N PRO A 25 14.31 24.07 21.46
CA PRO A 25 13.84 22.76 21.05
C PRO A 25 13.97 22.70 19.52
N ALA A 26 14.80 21.79 19.03
CA ALA A 26 14.82 21.45 17.62
C ALA A 26 13.42 20.95 17.25
N GLY A 27 12.67 21.76 16.52
CA GLY A 27 11.39 21.37 15.96
C GLY A 27 11.60 20.10 15.14
N GLN A 28 10.83 19.06 15.45
CA GLN A 28 10.87 17.81 14.69
C GLN A 28 10.48 18.13 13.25
N VAL A 29 11.45 18.08 12.35
CA VAL A 29 11.18 18.03 10.91
C VAL A 29 10.52 16.68 10.69
N SER A 30 9.19 16.65 10.61
CA SER A 30 8.48 15.47 10.12
C SER A 30 9.05 15.17 8.75
N ALA A 31 9.81 14.08 8.64
CA ALA A 31 10.16 13.51 7.36
C ALA A 31 8.83 13.17 6.68
N ALA A 32 8.44 13.98 5.70
CA ALA A 32 7.53 13.52 4.67
C ALA A 32 8.28 12.39 3.99
N THR A 33 8.13 11.17 4.51
CA THR A 33 8.45 9.97 3.75
C THR A 33 7.72 10.15 2.43
N GLY A 34 8.49 10.37 1.37
CA GLY A 34 8.00 10.27 0.01
C GLY A 34 7.48 8.86 -0.16
N ARG A 35 6.22 8.65 0.20
CA ARG A 35 5.47 7.46 -0.17
C ARG A 35 5.42 7.59 -1.69
N ALA A 36 6.27 6.86 -2.40
CA ALA A 36 6.04 6.57 -3.82
C ALA A 36 4.54 6.28 -3.92
N ALA A 37 3.81 7.09 -4.70
CA ALA A 37 2.36 7.24 -4.58
C ALA A 37 1.72 5.85 -4.48
N GLN A 38 1.43 5.42 -3.25
CA GLN A 38 0.82 4.13 -3.05
C GLN A 38 -0.62 4.29 -3.51
N CYS A 39 -1.11 3.35 -4.30
CA CYS A 39 -2.48 3.34 -4.77
C CYS A 39 -3.49 3.64 -3.64
N ARG A 40 -4.57 4.33 -3.99
CA ARG A 40 -5.68 4.56 -3.07
C ARG A 40 -6.41 3.25 -2.82
N SER A 41 -6.18 2.67 -1.63
CA SER A 41 -6.89 1.46 -1.24
C SER A 41 -8.40 1.71 -1.12
N ILE A 42 -9.19 0.82 -1.70
CA ILE A 42 -10.66 0.78 -1.59
C ILE A 42 -11.16 -0.42 -0.77
N GLY A 43 -10.28 -1.03 0.02
CA GLY A 43 -10.57 -2.21 0.84
C GLY A 43 -9.93 -3.48 0.28
N SER A 44 -10.47 -4.64 0.64
CA SER A 44 -10.01 -5.96 0.18
C SER A 44 -10.84 -6.51 -0.99
N SER A 45 -11.89 -5.80 -1.41
CA SER A 45 -12.76 -6.19 -2.52
C SER A 45 -13.51 -4.99 -3.10
N PHE A 46 -14.11 -5.16 -4.28
CA PHE A 46 -15.04 -4.21 -4.90
C PHE A 46 -16.10 -4.92 -5.75
N THR A 47 -17.28 -4.32 -5.87
CA THR A 47 -18.42 -4.84 -6.66
C THR A 47 -18.79 -3.97 -7.87
N ASP A 48 -18.15 -2.82 -8.01
CA ASP A 48 -18.44 -1.87 -9.09
C ASP A 48 -17.14 -1.63 -9.89
N LYS A 49 -16.57 -0.43 -9.82
CA LYS A 49 -15.37 -0.06 -10.58
C LYS A 49 -14.15 0.16 -9.70
N MET A 50 -13.00 -0.19 -10.24
CA MET A 50 -11.68 0.23 -9.78
C MET A 50 -11.07 1.13 -10.86
N ILE A 51 -11.00 2.42 -10.57
CA ILE A 51 -10.46 3.45 -11.47
C ILE A 51 -8.93 3.56 -11.35
N PRO A 52 -8.24 4.21 -12.32
CA PRO A 52 -6.80 4.43 -12.25
C PRO A 52 -6.32 4.98 -10.89
N GLY A 53 -5.23 4.41 -10.39
CA GLY A 53 -4.63 4.73 -9.11
C GLY A 53 -5.30 4.09 -7.89
N GLN A 54 -6.38 3.32 -8.05
CA GLN A 54 -6.99 2.56 -6.96
C GLN A 54 -6.43 1.13 -6.85
N CYS A 55 -6.59 0.56 -5.66
CA CYS A 55 -6.28 -0.85 -5.44
C CYS A 55 -7.15 -1.50 -4.37
N ILE A 56 -7.27 -2.83 -4.43
CA ILE A 56 -7.66 -3.65 -3.28
C ILE A 56 -6.41 -4.28 -2.65
N SER A 57 -6.41 -4.45 -1.33
CA SER A 57 -5.25 -5.00 -0.61
C SER A 57 -5.64 -5.86 0.58
N ASN A 58 -4.79 -6.84 0.88
CA ASN A 58 -4.82 -7.61 2.13
C ASN A 58 -3.67 -7.21 3.10
N GLY A 59 -3.00 -6.08 2.85
CA GLY A 59 -1.82 -5.61 3.59
C GLY A 59 -0.48 -6.07 3.00
N ALA A 60 -0.35 -7.33 2.61
CA ALA A 60 0.89 -7.88 2.02
C ALA A 60 0.89 -7.85 0.48
N ASN A 61 -0.29 -8.00 -0.10
CA ASN A 61 -0.52 -8.06 -1.54
C ASN A 61 -1.56 -7.01 -1.92
N ARG A 62 -1.49 -6.55 -3.18
CA ARG A 62 -2.48 -5.62 -3.73
C ARG A 62 -2.73 -5.89 -5.20
N LEU A 63 -3.97 -5.76 -5.61
CA LEU A 63 -4.35 -5.65 -7.02
C LEU A 63 -4.61 -4.17 -7.30
N GLU A 64 -3.85 -3.61 -8.23
CA GLU A 64 -3.80 -2.17 -8.51
C GLU A 64 -4.15 -1.90 -9.97
N MET A 65 -5.12 -1.03 -10.21
CA MET A 65 -5.40 -0.47 -11.53
C MET A 65 -4.49 0.74 -11.72
N GLN A 66 -3.40 0.58 -12.46
CA GLN A 66 -2.39 1.61 -12.64
C GLN A 66 -2.85 2.70 -13.61
N TYR A 67 -2.19 3.86 -13.55
CA TYR A 67 -2.49 5.00 -14.43
C TYR A 67 -2.18 4.74 -15.91
N ASP A 68 -1.24 3.84 -16.19
CA ASP A 68 -0.84 3.44 -17.54
C ASP A 68 -1.80 2.46 -18.22
N GLY A 69 -2.87 2.06 -17.53
CA GLY A 69 -3.87 1.13 -18.01
C GLY A 69 -3.62 -0.34 -17.69
N ASN A 70 -2.59 -0.65 -16.89
CA ASN A 70 -2.30 -2.03 -16.49
C ASN A 70 -2.96 -2.38 -15.15
N LEU A 71 -3.66 -3.51 -15.10
CA LEU A 71 -4.15 -4.09 -13.85
C LEU A 71 -3.12 -5.10 -13.35
N VAL A 72 -2.50 -4.85 -12.20
CA VAL A 72 -1.34 -5.63 -11.72
C VAL A 72 -1.54 -6.13 -10.29
N LEU A 73 -1.26 -7.40 -10.08
CA LEU A 73 -1.18 -8.02 -8.75
C LEU A 73 0.27 -7.98 -8.26
N TYR A 74 0.47 -7.38 -7.09
CA TYR A 74 1.76 -7.30 -6.41
C TYR A 74 1.77 -8.09 -5.10
N SER A 75 2.92 -8.68 -4.77
CA SER A 75 3.32 -9.07 -3.42
C SER A 75 4.48 -8.18 -2.97
N GLY A 76 4.24 -7.28 -2.02
CA GLY A 76 5.17 -6.17 -1.74
C GLY A 76 5.45 -5.36 -3.01
N SER A 77 6.71 -5.35 -3.46
CA SER A 77 7.14 -4.70 -4.72
C SER A 77 7.18 -5.65 -5.93
N ARG A 78 7.01 -6.96 -5.76
CA ARG A 78 7.08 -7.94 -6.85
C ARG A 78 5.76 -8.03 -7.59
N ALA A 79 5.76 -7.78 -8.90
CA ALA A 79 4.61 -8.08 -9.75
C ALA A 79 4.50 -9.60 -9.96
N CYS A 80 3.39 -10.19 -9.53
CA CYS A 80 3.12 -11.63 -9.68
C CYS A 80 2.31 -11.93 -10.94
N TRP A 81 1.45 -11.00 -11.33
CA TRP A 81 0.59 -11.11 -12.50
C TRP A 81 0.23 -9.71 -13.00
N ALA A 82 0.07 -9.56 -14.32
CA ALA A 82 -0.35 -8.31 -14.95
C ALA A 82 -1.32 -8.58 -16.10
N SER A 83 -2.23 -7.65 -16.35
CA SER A 83 -3.13 -7.73 -17.48
C SER A 83 -2.44 -7.45 -18.81
N GLY A 84 -1.27 -6.82 -18.87
CA GLY A 84 -0.63 -6.50 -20.14
C GLY A 84 -1.52 -5.64 -21.04
N THR A 85 -2.20 -4.68 -20.42
CA THR A 85 -3.03 -3.65 -21.06
C THR A 85 -2.44 -2.26 -20.86
N ASP A 86 -1.16 -2.20 -20.52
CA ASP A 86 -0.38 -0.96 -20.45
C ASP A 86 -0.37 -0.20 -21.79
N GLY A 87 -0.16 1.11 -21.71
CA GLY A 87 -0.13 2.01 -22.86
C GLY A 87 -1.51 2.53 -23.27
N THR A 88 -2.54 2.32 -22.45
CA THR A 88 -3.87 2.91 -22.64
C THR A 88 -4.30 3.65 -21.38
N ASP A 89 -4.33 4.97 -21.42
CA ASP A 89 -4.73 5.76 -20.27
C ASP A 89 -6.24 5.66 -19.99
N GLY A 90 -6.62 5.93 -18.74
CA GLY A 90 -8.03 6.01 -18.34
C GLY A 90 -8.75 4.65 -18.27
N VAL A 91 -8.02 3.54 -18.33
CA VAL A 91 -8.61 2.20 -18.18
C VAL A 91 -9.07 1.99 -16.75
N TYR A 92 -10.28 1.48 -16.58
CA TYR A 92 -10.81 1.05 -15.29
C TYR A 92 -11.21 -0.42 -15.33
N ALA A 93 -11.16 -1.07 -14.17
CA ALA A 93 -11.64 -2.43 -14.01
C ALA A 93 -13.09 -2.42 -13.49
N GLU A 94 -13.99 -3.18 -14.11
CA GLU A 94 -15.41 -3.23 -13.76
C GLU A 94 -15.84 -4.67 -13.46
N PHE A 95 -16.46 -4.88 -12.30
CA PHE A 95 -17.06 -6.16 -11.95
C PHE A 95 -18.51 -6.22 -12.46
N SER A 96 -18.83 -7.22 -13.26
CA SER A 96 -20.20 -7.55 -13.65
C SER A 96 -20.66 -8.79 -12.90
N GLY A 97 -21.52 -8.59 -11.90
CA GLY A 97 -22.17 -9.65 -11.12
C GLY A 97 -23.67 -9.83 -11.43
N ASP A 98 -24.17 -9.17 -12.47
CA ASP A 98 -25.59 -9.18 -12.85
C ASP A 98 -26.02 -10.50 -13.54
N TRP A 99 -27.29 -10.58 -13.96
CA TRP A 99 -27.87 -11.76 -14.63
C TRP A 99 -27.54 -11.85 -16.13
N ARG A 100 -26.46 -11.22 -16.61
CA ARG A 100 -26.03 -11.39 -18.00
C ARG A 100 -25.55 -12.83 -18.24
N PRO A 101 -25.75 -13.38 -19.45
CA PRO A 101 -25.35 -14.75 -19.78
C PRO A 101 -23.87 -15.07 -19.51
N ASP A 102 -23.00 -14.07 -19.57
CA ASP A 102 -21.56 -14.22 -19.39
C ASP A 102 -21.04 -13.88 -17.98
N SER A 103 -21.92 -13.41 -17.08
CA SER A 103 -21.57 -13.05 -15.69
C SER A 103 -21.29 -14.32 -14.84
N PRO A 104 -20.39 -14.24 -13.84
CA PRO A 104 -19.66 -13.06 -13.42
C PRO A 104 -18.36 -12.88 -14.21
N TYR A 105 -17.97 -11.62 -14.43
CA TYR A 105 -16.67 -11.31 -15.01
C TYR A 105 -16.11 -10.00 -14.47
N LEU A 106 -14.80 -9.85 -14.62
CA LEU A 106 -14.09 -8.58 -14.52
C LEU A 106 -13.74 -8.15 -15.94
N SER A 107 -14.09 -6.93 -16.34
CA SER A 107 -13.60 -6.34 -17.59
C SER A 107 -12.68 -5.16 -17.33
N LEU A 108 -11.78 -4.93 -18.29
CA LEU A 108 -10.95 -3.73 -18.38
C LEU A 108 -11.48 -2.89 -19.52
N GLU A 109 -12.02 -1.72 -19.19
CA GLU A 109 -12.75 -0.85 -20.11
C GLU A 109 -11.97 0.44 -20.33
N SER A 110 -12.01 0.93 -21.57
CA SER A 110 -11.44 2.23 -21.97
C SER A 110 -12.45 3.03 -22.78
N GLN A 111 -12.11 4.28 -23.12
CA GLN A 111 -12.89 5.07 -24.08
C GLN A 111 -12.98 4.42 -25.48
N PHE A 112 -12.09 3.49 -25.80
CA PHE A 112 -12.07 2.76 -27.07
C PHE A 112 -12.80 1.40 -26.97
N GLY A 113 -13.40 1.09 -25.82
CA GLY A 113 -14.10 -0.15 -25.54
C GLY A 113 -13.32 -1.12 -24.64
N GLN A 114 -13.82 -2.35 -24.58
CA GLN A 114 -13.32 -3.41 -23.72
C GLN A 114 -11.96 -3.93 -24.21
N LEU A 115 -10.92 -3.78 -23.40
CA LEU A 115 -9.57 -4.27 -23.70
C LEU A 115 -9.40 -5.74 -23.33
N ARG A 116 -9.91 -6.14 -22.16
CA ARG A 116 -9.87 -7.53 -21.67
C ARG A 116 -11.09 -7.88 -20.84
N LYS A 117 -11.41 -9.17 -20.80
CA LYS A 117 -12.43 -9.75 -19.92
C LYS A 117 -11.89 -11.03 -19.29
N TYR A 118 -12.06 -11.14 -17.98
CA TYR A 118 -11.68 -12.27 -17.17
C TYR A 118 -12.94 -12.91 -16.59
N ARG A 119 -13.16 -14.19 -16.89
CA ARG A 119 -14.34 -14.93 -16.42
C ARG A 119 -14.16 -15.33 -14.97
N GLY A 120 -15.15 -15.02 -14.14
CA GLY A 120 -15.30 -15.57 -12.81
C GLY A 120 -16.09 -16.88 -12.83
N LYS A 121 -16.51 -17.33 -11.64
CA LYS A 121 -17.41 -18.47 -11.48
C LYS A 121 -18.43 -18.19 -10.39
N TYR A 122 -19.67 -18.62 -10.61
CA TYR A 122 -20.65 -18.83 -9.54
C TYR A 122 -20.62 -20.27 -9.04
N THR A 123 -21.03 -20.48 -7.80
CA THR A 123 -21.17 -21.81 -7.19
C THR A 123 -22.63 -22.09 -6.90
N GLY A 124 -23.21 -23.15 -7.47
CA GLY A 124 -24.57 -23.60 -7.15
C GLY A 124 -25.61 -22.48 -7.03
N LEU A 125 -26.11 -22.25 -5.81
CA LEU A 125 -27.12 -21.24 -5.47
C LEU A 125 -26.56 -19.81 -5.31
N HIS A 126 -25.24 -19.64 -5.19
CA HIS A 126 -24.60 -18.35 -4.98
C HIS A 126 -24.29 -17.67 -6.32
N LYS A 127 -25.25 -16.84 -6.78
CA LYS A 127 -25.15 -16.06 -8.02
C LYS A 127 -24.82 -14.58 -7.78
N THR A 128 -24.08 -14.32 -6.70
CA THR A 128 -23.56 -12.99 -6.34
C THR A 128 -22.05 -13.09 -6.08
N GLY A 129 -21.35 -11.95 -6.14
CA GLY A 129 -19.91 -11.94 -5.92
C GLY A 129 -19.30 -10.54 -5.97
N ASN A 130 -17.98 -10.50 -5.98
CA ASN A 130 -17.16 -9.30 -6.10
C ASN A 130 -15.83 -9.68 -6.77
N VAL A 131 -14.96 -8.70 -7.00
CA VAL A 131 -13.53 -8.97 -7.15
C VAL A 131 -12.87 -8.77 -5.79
N SER A 132 -12.11 -9.76 -5.33
CA SER A 132 -11.50 -9.74 -3.99
C SER A 132 -10.08 -10.29 -3.99
N ILE A 133 -9.31 -9.89 -2.98
CA ILE A 133 -8.00 -10.45 -2.67
C ILE A 133 -8.05 -11.15 -1.31
N ASN A 134 -7.65 -12.42 -1.26
CA ASN A 134 -7.70 -13.22 -0.03
C ASN A 134 -6.35 -13.21 0.72
N GLY A 135 -6.30 -13.80 1.92
CA GLY A 135 -5.08 -13.84 2.74
C GLY A 135 -3.89 -14.60 2.14
N LYS A 136 -4.08 -15.39 1.07
CA LYS A 136 -3.02 -16.09 0.34
C LYS A 136 -2.40 -15.23 -0.78
N GLY A 137 -2.92 -14.02 -1.01
CA GLY A 137 -2.49 -13.20 -2.15
C GLY A 137 -3.12 -13.62 -3.47
N GLU A 138 -4.25 -14.33 -3.43
CA GLU A 138 -5.00 -14.72 -4.63
C GLU A 138 -6.11 -13.73 -4.90
N VAL A 139 -6.29 -13.40 -6.18
CA VAL A 139 -7.39 -12.58 -6.67
C VAL A 139 -8.49 -13.46 -7.23
N TRP A 140 -9.72 -13.16 -6.84
CA TRP A 140 -10.91 -13.94 -7.19
C TRP A 140 -11.97 -13.03 -7.81
N ILE A 141 -12.65 -13.54 -8.84
CA ILE A 141 -13.85 -12.95 -9.44
C ILE A 141 -15.01 -13.86 -9.07
N ALA A 142 -15.84 -13.39 -8.15
CA ALA A 142 -16.76 -14.22 -7.38
C ALA A 142 -16.02 -15.44 -6.81
N TYR A 143 -16.33 -16.65 -7.28
CA TYR A 143 -15.72 -17.90 -6.82
C TYR A 143 -14.74 -18.49 -7.84
N GLY A 144 -14.31 -17.72 -8.85
CA GLY A 144 -13.30 -18.12 -9.82
C GLY A 144 -11.97 -17.42 -9.56
N LYS A 145 -10.88 -18.19 -9.38
CA LYS A 145 -9.54 -17.63 -9.22
C LYS A 145 -9.09 -16.97 -10.53
N LEU A 146 -8.70 -15.71 -10.46
CA LEU A 146 -8.09 -14.96 -11.56
C LEU A 146 -6.58 -15.15 -11.58
N ALA A 147 -5.93 -14.82 -10.46
CA ALA A 147 -4.48 -14.75 -10.35
C ALA A 147 -4.03 -15.03 -8.92
N GLY A 148 -2.72 -15.25 -8.73
CA GLY A 148 -2.11 -15.35 -7.41
C GLY A 148 -0.62 -15.04 -7.49
N CYS A 149 -0.10 -14.60 -6.35
CA CYS A 149 1.28 -14.79 -5.97
C CYS A 149 1.42 -16.18 -5.31
#